data_AF-A0A967Q6I9-F1
#
_entry.id   AF-A0A967Q6I9-F1
#
_cell.length_a   1.000
_cell.length_b   1.000
_cell.length_c   1.000
_cell.angle_alpha   90.00
_cell.angle_beta   90.00
_cell.angle_gamma   90.00
#
_symmetry.space_group_name_H-M   'P 1'
#
loop_
_entity.id
_entity.type
_entity.pdbx_description
1 polymer ?
#
loop_
_entity_poly.entity_id
_entity_poly.type
_entity_poly.pdbx_seq_one_letter_code
_entity_poly.pdbx_strand_id
1 'polypeptide(L)'
;PRHAGISYLLLDMNQPGIEVRRLRQITGGASFNEVFFTDAITPADWIVGERGKGWEVSRTTLKFERNQLGGPEQGRELYRKTVGLAKRTARNGVQAIKDPE
;
A
#
# COMPACT_ATOMS: atom_id res chain seq x y z
N PRO A 1 22.75 -18.60 -3.40
CA PRO A 1 22.72 -17.47 -2.42
C PRO A 1 21.30 -17.30 -1.87
N ARG A 2 21.11 -16.59 -0.75
CA ARG A 2 19.88 -16.57 0.08
C ARG A 2 18.55 -16.33 -0.67
N HIS A 3 18.59 -15.70 -1.84
CA HIS A 3 17.40 -15.31 -2.62
C HIS A 3 17.39 -15.88 -4.06
N ALA A 4 18.31 -16.79 -4.39
CA ALA A 4 18.31 -17.45 -5.69
C ALA A 4 17.12 -18.41 -5.81
N GLY A 5 16.48 -18.46 -6.98
CA GLY A 5 15.38 -19.40 -7.28
C GLY A 5 13.97 -18.85 -7.05
N ILE A 6 13.83 -17.67 -6.44
CA ILE A 6 12.53 -16.97 -6.31
C ILE A 6 12.13 -16.42 -7.69
N SER A 7 10.87 -16.59 -8.08
CA SER A 7 10.29 -16.02 -9.31
C SER A 7 9.17 -15.05 -8.96
N TYR A 8 8.94 -14.04 -9.80
CA TYR A 8 7.86 -13.08 -9.64
C TYR A 8 6.77 -13.42 -10.66
N LEU A 9 5.56 -13.75 -10.19
CA LEU A 9 4.47 -14.22 -11.05
C LEU A 9 3.27 -13.29 -10.92
N LEU A 10 2.64 -12.97 -12.05
CA LEU A 10 1.28 -12.45 -12.05
C LEU A 10 0.31 -13.62 -11.86
N LEU A 11 -0.82 -13.36 -11.21
CA LEU A 11 -1.81 -14.38 -10.88
C LEU A 11 -3.20 -13.76 -10.89
N ASP A 12 -4.17 -14.43 -11.50
CA ASP A 12 -5.58 -14.06 -11.37
C ASP A 12 -6.08 -14.46 -9.98
N MET A 13 -6.52 -13.47 -9.19
CA MET A 13 -7.00 -13.67 -7.82
C MET A 13 -8.42 -14.25 -7.74
N ASN A 14 -9.17 -14.28 -8.85
CA ASN A 14 -10.55 -14.78 -8.90
C ASN A 14 -10.66 -16.24 -9.36
N GLN A 15 -9.53 -16.94 -9.50
CA GLN A 15 -9.52 -18.33 -9.94
C GLN A 15 -9.82 -19.32 -8.78
N PRO A 16 -10.28 -20.55 -9.09
CA PRO A 16 -10.33 -21.63 -8.11
C PRO A 16 -8.97 -21.90 -7.45
N GLY A 17 -8.98 -22.27 -6.17
CA GLY A 17 -7.75 -22.55 -5.42
C GLY A 17 -7.11 -21.33 -4.76
N ILE A 18 -7.70 -20.14 -4.89
CA ILE A 18 -7.29 -18.95 -4.13
C ILE A 18 -8.34 -18.62 -3.09
N GLU A 19 -7.93 -18.55 -1.81
CA GLU A 19 -8.79 -18.13 -0.71
C GLU A 19 -8.21 -16.86 -0.05
N VAL A 20 -8.98 -15.78 -0.05
CA VAL A 20 -8.60 -14.51 0.61
C VAL A 20 -9.37 -14.36 1.91
N ARG A 21 -8.68 -14.45 3.05
CA ARG A 21 -9.24 -14.25 4.39
C ARG A 21 -8.91 -12.87 4.91
N ARG A 22 -9.92 -12.02 5.05
CA ARG A 22 -9.74 -10.66 5.56
C ARG A 22 -9.47 -10.66 7.07
N LEU A 23 -8.39 -10.00 7.47
CA LEU A 23 -8.04 -9.83 8.88
C LEU A 23 -8.61 -8.52 9.41
N ARG A 24 -9.47 -8.63 10.43
CA ARG A 24 -9.98 -7.45 11.15
C ARG A 24 -8.94 -6.98 12.15
N GLN A 25 -8.47 -5.76 11.97
CA GLN A 25 -7.52 -5.12 12.87
C GLN A 25 -8.24 -4.64 14.14
N ILE A 26 -7.48 -4.42 15.23
CA ILE A 26 -8.00 -3.86 16.49
C ILE A 26 -8.67 -2.50 16.31
N THR A 27 -8.25 -1.74 15.31
CA THR A 27 -8.83 -0.45 14.91
C THR A 27 -10.19 -0.58 14.22
N GLY A 28 -10.67 -1.81 13.99
CA GLY A 28 -11.88 -2.11 13.23
C GLY A 28 -11.70 -2.08 11.72
N GLY A 29 -10.56 -1.60 11.22
CA GLY A 29 -10.19 -1.60 9.80
C GLY A 29 -9.83 -2.99 9.27
N ALA A 30 -9.76 -3.12 7.94
CA ALA A 30 -9.53 -4.41 7.30
C ALA A 30 -8.66 -4.31 6.02
N SER A 31 -7.53 -3.59 6.13
CA SER A 31 -6.56 -3.41 5.05
C SER A 31 -5.55 -4.56 4.91
N PHE A 32 -5.63 -5.61 5.73
CA PHE A 32 -4.76 -6.78 5.66
C PHE A 32 -5.59 -8.04 5.43
N ASN A 33 -5.02 -8.99 4.70
CA ASN A 33 -5.64 -10.28 4.42
C ASN A 33 -4.56 -11.37 4.50
N GLU A 34 -4.97 -12.59 4.85
CA GLU A 34 -4.23 -13.81 4.55
C GLU A 34 -4.71 -14.33 3.20
N VAL A 35 -3.79 -14.85 2.38
CA VAL A 35 -4.13 -15.43 1.08
C VAL A 35 -3.55 -16.82 1.01
N PHE A 36 -4.42 -17.82 0.80
CA PHE A 36 -4.04 -19.21 0.63
C PHE A 36 -4.11 -19.59 -0.85
N PHE A 37 -3.10 -20.33 -1.31
CA PHE A 37 -2.99 -20.84 -2.67
C PHE A 37 -2.98 -22.37 -2.60
N THR A 38 -3.96 -23.02 -3.21
CA THR A 38 -4.12 -24.47 -3.32
C THR A 38 -4.31 -24.83 -4.77
N ASP A 39 -3.29 -25.43 -5.38
CA ASP A 39 -3.27 -25.77 -6.81
C ASP A 39 -3.62 -24.59 -7.74
N ALA A 40 -3.31 -23.35 -7.32
CA ALA A 40 -3.49 -22.16 -8.13
C ALA A 40 -2.54 -22.19 -9.34
N ILE A 41 -3.05 -21.83 -10.52
CA ILE A 41 -2.34 -21.91 -11.78
C ILE A 41 -2.14 -20.50 -12.35
N THR A 42 -1.02 -20.29 -13.03
CA THR A 42 -0.79 -19.09 -13.84
C THR A 42 -0.12 -19.46 -15.16
N PRO A 43 -0.41 -18.77 -16.26
CA PRO A 43 0.34 -18.93 -17.51
C PRO A 43 1.85 -18.74 -17.31
N ALA A 44 2.67 -19.52 -18.03
CA ALA A 44 4.13 -19.46 -17.86
C ALA A 44 4.73 -18.12 -18.30
N ASP A 45 4.09 -17.44 -19.25
CA ASP A 45 4.46 -16.13 -19.77
C ASP A 45 4.03 -14.96 -18.86
N TRP A 46 3.28 -15.22 -17.80
CA TRP A 46 2.93 -14.25 -16.76
C TRP A 46 4.03 -14.09 -15.69
N ILE A 47 5.21 -14.67 -15.95
CA ILE A 47 6.42 -14.39 -15.19
C ILE A 47 6.93 -12.98 -15.50
N VAL A 48 7.24 -12.22 -14.45
CA VAL A 48 7.89 -10.92 -14.57
C VAL A 48 9.40 -11.12 -14.42
N GLY A 49 10.15 -10.81 -15.48
CA GLY A 49 11.58 -11.09 -15.55
C GLY A 49 11.88 -12.57 -15.83
N GLU A 50 13.03 -13.05 -15.37
CA GLU A 50 13.46 -14.43 -15.60
C GLU A 50 13.15 -15.36 -14.42
N ARG A 51 12.98 -16.65 -14.72
CA ARG A 51 12.82 -17.70 -13.71
C ARG A 51 13.99 -17.68 -12.72
N GLY A 52 13.66 -17.61 -11.44
CA GLY A 52 14.64 -17.57 -10.35
C GLY A 52 15.31 -16.21 -10.11
N LYS A 53 14.90 -15.16 -10.85
CA LYS A 53 15.38 -13.77 -10.69
C LYS A 53 14.35 -12.83 -10.08
N GLY A 54 13.23 -13.35 -9.57
CA GLY A 54 12.12 -12.56 -9.03
C GLY A 54 12.49 -11.63 -7.88
N TRP A 55 13.52 -11.97 -7.09
CA TRP A 55 14.01 -11.12 -6.00
C TRP A 55 14.47 -9.73 -6.48
N GLU A 56 15.10 -9.65 -7.66
CA GLU A 56 15.54 -8.38 -8.23
C GLU A 56 14.35 -7.51 -8.64
N VAL A 57 13.33 -8.14 -9.23
CA VAL A 57 12.07 -7.48 -9.59
C VAL A 57 11.39 -6.94 -8.34
N SER A 58 11.21 -7.76 -7.29
CA SER A 58 10.59 -7.35 -6.02
C SER A 58 11.30 -6.16 -5.37
N ARG A 59 12.64 -6.13 -5.40
CA ARG A 59 13.42 -5.01 -4.84
C ARG A 59 13.21 -3.71 -5.61
N THR A 60 13.10 -3.81 -6.93
CA THR A 60 12.85 -2.66 -7.81
C THR A 60 11.46 -2.10 -7.57
N THR A 61 10.44 -2.96 -7.50
CA THR A 61 9.06 -2.57 -7.15
C THR A 61 9.00 -1.87 -5.78
N LEU A 62 9.62 -2.46 -4.74
CA LEU A 62 9.63 -1.87 -3.41
C LEU A 62 10.33 -0.50 -3.37
N LYS A 63 11.42 -0.33 -4.15
CA LYS A 63 12.11 0.96 -4.26
C LYS A 63 11.20 2.01 -4.91
N PHE A 64 10.47 1.64 -5.96
CA PHE A 64 9.51 2.52 -6.62
C PHE A 64 8.37 2.94 -5.67
N GLU A 65 7.75 1.99 -4.98
CA GLU A 65 6.69 2.25 -4.00
C GLU A 65 7.16 3.14 -2.84
N ARG A 66 8.38 2.90 -2.33
CA ARG A 66 8.96 3.73 -1.27
C ARG A 66 9.08 5.20 -1.68
N ASN A 67 9.41 5.48 -2.93
CA ASN A 67 9.50 6.85 -3.42
C ASN A 67 8.12 7.51 -3.59
N GLN A 68 7.05 6.72 -3.70
CA GLN A 68 5.67 7.21 -3.79
C GLN A 68 5.06 7.48 -2.41
N LEU A 69 5.46 6.73 -1.38
CA LEU A 69 5.07 6.92 0.01
C LEU A 69 5.77 8.16 0.59
N GLY A 70 5.14 9.32 0.46
CA GLY A 70 5.67 10.61 0.93
C GLY A 70 5.68 11.72 -0.12
N GLY A 71 4.98 11.53 -1.25
CA GLY A 71 4.89 12.56 -2.29
C GLY A 71 4.36 13.91 -1.76
N PRO A 72 4.86 15.05 -2.29
CA PRO A 72 4.51 16.40 -1.82
C PRO A 72 3.00 16.69 -1.86
N GLU A 73 2.24 15.95 -2.65
CA GLU A 73 0.78 16.07 -2.72
C GLU A 73 0.07 15.69 -1.42
N GLN A 74 0.52 14.63 -0.72
CA GLN A 74 -0.07 14.25 0.57
C GLN A 74 0.15 15.34 1.62
N GLY A 75 1.35 15.93 1.64
CA GLY A 75 1.68 17.06 2.52
C GLY A 75 0.84 18.31 2.20
N ARG A 76 0.64 18.63 0.91
CA ARG A 76 -0.20 19.75 0.47
C ARG A 76 -1.66 19.57 0.86
N GLU A 77 -2.23 18.39 0.68
CA GLU A 77 -3.64 18.14 1.03
C GLU A 77 -3.85 18.18 2.54
N LEU A 78 -2.93 17.62 3.33
CA LEU A 78 -2.99 17.72 4.78
C LEU A 78 -2.91 19.18 5.23
N TYR A 79 -1.97 19.96 4.69
CA TYR A 79 -1.85 21.39 4.97
C TYR A 79 -3.16 22.14 4.63
N ARG A 80 -3.73 21.90 3.45
CA ARG A 80 -4.98 22.52 3.01
C ARG A 80 -6.14 22.19 3.94
N LYS A 81 -6.24 20.93 4.38
CA LYS A 81 -7.26 20.49 5.35
C LYS A 81 -7.06 21.19 6.71
N THR A 82 -5.84 21.26 7.21
CA THR A 82 -5.51 21.93 8.48
C THR A 82 -5.83 23.41 8.43
N VAL A 83 -5.43 24.12 7.37
CA VAL A 83 -5.79 25.54 7.17
C VAL A 83 -7.31 25.71 7.07
N GLY A 84 -8.00 24.83 6.35
CA GLY A 84 -9.45 24.84 6.26
C GLY A 84 -10.15 24.65 7.61
N LEU A 85 -9.62 23.76 8.45
CA LEU A 85 -10.12 23.54 9.81
C LEU A 85 -9.86 24.76 10.69
N ALA A 86 -8.63 25.29 10.70
CA ALA A 86 -8.25 26.47 11.48
C ALA A 86 -9.09 27.72 11.15
N LYS A 87 -9.53 27.87 9.90
CA LYS A 87 -10.43 28.97 9.49
C LYS A 87 -11.84 28.86 10.06
N ARG A 88 -12.32 27.64 10.35
CA ARG A 88 -13.71 27.40 10.76
C ARG A 88 -13.87 27.07 12.25
N THR A 89 -12.78 26.76 12.94
CA THR A 89 -12.79 26.49 14.38
C THR A 89 -12.48 27.77 15.15
N ALA A 90 -13.27 28.06 16.19
CA ALA A 90 -12.96 29.09 17.16
C ALA A 90 -12.20 28.47 18.35
N ARG A 91 -11.14 29.13 18.79
CA ARG A 91 -10.38 28.84 20.02
C ARG A 91 -10.31 30.15 20.81
N ASN A 92 -10.63 30.11 22.11
CA ASN A 92 -10.64 31.30 22.97
C ASN A 92 -11.47 32.49 22.41
N GLY A 93 -12.54 32.20 21.68
CA GLY A 93 -13.41 33.22 21.07
C GLY A 93 -12.87 33.85 19.78
N VAL A 94 -11.68 33.45 19.30
CA VAL A 94 -11.07 33.92 18.05
C VAL A 94 -10.93 32.75 17.08
N GLN A 95 -10.91 32.99 15.77
CA GLN A 95 -10.63 31.92 14.80
C GLN A 95 -9.24 31.34 15.07
N ALA A 96 -9.12 30.02 15.12
CA ALA A 96 -7.87 29.34 15.43
C ALA A 96 -6.72 29.70 14.46
N ILE A 97 -7.02 30.12 13.23
CA ILE A 97 -5.99 30.61 12.29
C ILE A 97 -5.38 31.97 12.67
N LYS A 98 -6.02 32.73 13.57
CA LYS A 98 -5.57 34.05 14.06
C LYS A 98 -5.03 33.98 15.49
N ASP A 99 -5.13 32.82 16.14
CA ASP A 99 -4.62 32.59 17.47
C ASP A 99 -3.12 32.27 17.37
N PRO A 100 -2.20 33.10 17.90
CA PRO A 100 -0.77 32.84 17.86
C PRO A 100 -0.32 31.76 18.87
N GLU A 101 -1.22 31.31 19.76
CA GLU A 101 -1.02 30.18 20.71
C GLU A 101 -1.80 28.90 20.30
#